data_AF-A0A2U9IQQ7-F1
#
_entry.id   AF-A0A2U9IQQ7-F1
#
_cell.length_a   1.000
_cell.length_b   1.000
_cell.length_c   1.000
_cell.angle_alpha   90.00
_cell.angle_beta   90.00
_cell.angle_gamma   90.00
#
_symmetry.space_group_name_H-M   'P 1'
#
loop_
_entity.id
_entity.type
_entity.pdbx_description
1 polymer ?
#
loop_
_entity_poly.entity_id
_entity_poly.type
_entity_poly.pdbx_seq_one_letter_code
_entity_poly.pdbx_strand_id
1 'polypeptide(L)'
;MRWCVMKAQSEFIAFIVAVILIVIILIPLAFLVLDFSKPSSQQLDEISVLRRQINGGSILLFFNSTPTKATLLTIKGGENYTLQGVFYDYHGNWVNITGKVSYTANGISTYTFPAPLIYNFTLPAYVWNRTLLVEISGYNVSVFATVLPNETAFA
;
A
#
# COMPACT_ATOMS: atom_id res chain seq x y z
N MET A 1 -58.06 -41.56 -3.68
CA MET A 1 -56.93 -41.35 -2.75
C MET A 1 -55.53 -41.48 -3.37
N ARG A 2 -55.25 -42.41 -4.31
CA ARG A 2 -53.92 -42.55 -4.94
C ARG A 2 -53.42 -41.34 -5.74
N TRP A 3 -54.31 -40.60 -6.41
CA TRP A 3 -53.95 -39.43 -7.24
C TRP A 3 -53.37 -38.24 -6.44
N CYS A 4 -53.86 -37.99 -5.23
CA CYS A 4 -53.38 -36.88 -4.39
C CYS A 4 -51.97 -37.15 -3.85
N VAL A 5 -51.67 -38.41 -3.53
CA VAL A 5 -50.35 -38.87 -3.04
C VAL A 5 -49.28 -38.75 -4.15
N MET A 6 -49.62 -39.11 -5.39
CA MET A 6 -48.70 -39.01 -6.53
C MET A 6 -48.38 -37.56 -6.89
N LYS A 7 -49.32 -36.63 -6.74
CA LYS A 7 -49.11 -35.19 -6.97
C LYS A 7 -48.17 -34.57 -5.92
N ALA A 8 -48.38 -34.88 -4.64
CA ALA A 8 -47.53 -34.40 -3.56
C ALA A 8 -46.09 -34.95 -3.67
N GLN A 9 -45.93 -36.21 -4.10
CA GLN A 9 -44.61 -36.79 -4.39
C GLN A 9 -43.93 -36.14 -5.59
N SER A 10 -44.67 -35.81 -6.65
CA SER A 10 -44.12 -35.11 -7.82
C SER A 10 -43.67 -33.69 -7.49
N GLU A 11 -44.42 -32.95 -6.66
CA GLU A 11 -44.05 -31.59 -6.24
C GLU A 11 -42.82 -31.60 -5.32
N PHE A 12 -42.73 -32.59 -4.42
CA PHE A 12 -41.54 -32.79 -3.58
C PHE A 12 -40.29 -33.13 -4.38
N ILE A 13 -40.40 -34.01 -5.39
CA ILE A 13 -39.30 -34.35 -6.29
C ILE A 13 -38.88 -33.13 -7.11
N ALA A 14 -39.82 -32.35 -7.64
CA ALA A 14 -39.52 -31.13 -8.39
C ALA A 14 -38.78 -30.09 -7.55
N PHE A 15 -39.17 -29.93 -6.27
CA PHE A 15 -38.48 -29.03 -5.34
C PHE A 15 -37.04 -29.48 -5.06
N ILE A 16 -36.82 -30.78 -4.82
CA ILE A 16 -35.48 -31.33 -4.61
C ILE A 16 -34.59 -31.10 -5.84
N VAL A 17 -35.12 -31.35 -7.04
CA VAL A 17 -34.39 -31.13 -8.29
C VAL A 17 -34.01 -29.66 -8.48
N ALA A 18 -34.92 -28.73 -8.16
CA ALA A 18 -34.64 -27.30 -8.22
C ALA A 18 -33.52 -26.87 -7.25
N VAL A 19 -33.53 -27.39 -6.02
CA VAL A 19 -32.46 -27.11 -5.04
C VAL A 19 -31.11 -27.64 -5.53
N ILE A 20 -31.07 -28.85 -6.09
CA ILE A 20 -29.84 -29.43 -6.64
C ILE A 20 -29.29 -28.56 -7.78
N LEU A 21 -30.15 -28.09 -8.70
CA LEU A 21 -29.72 -27.20 -9.79
C LEU A 21 -29.15 -25.87 -9.28
N ILE A 22 -29.78 -25.27 -8.27
CA ILE A 22 -29.28 -24.04 -7.65
C ILE A 22 -27.89 -24.26 -7.04
N VAL A 23 -27.69 -25.37 -6.33
CA VAL A 23 -26.39 -25.71 -5.71
C VAL A 23 -25.31 -25.95 -6.78
N ILE A 24 -25.65 -26.64 -7.87
CA ILE A 24 -24.73 -26.91 -9.00
C ILE A 24 -24.32 -25.62 -9.71
N ILE A 25 -25.15 -24.57 -9.73
CA ILE A 25 -24.81 -23.29 -10.34
C ILE A 25 -24.03 -22.40 -9.37
N LEU A 26 -24.45 -22.33 -8.10
CA LEU A 26 -23.84 -21.43 -7.11
C LEU A 26 -22.43 -21.85 -6.71
N ILE A 27 -22.15 -23.15 -6.59
CA ILE A 27 -20.82 -23.62 -6.15
C ILE A 27 -19.73 -23.25 -7.17
N PRO A 28 -19.84 -23.56 -8.48
CA PRO A 28 -18.85 -23.16 -9.47
C PRO A 28 -18.72 -21.64 -9.60
N LEU A 29 -19.84 -20.91 -9.49
CA LEU A 29 -19.85 -19.45 -9.54
C LEU A 29 -19.10 -18.85 -8.34
N ALA A 30 -19.26 -19.43 -7.15
CA ALA A 30 -18.52 -19.04 -5.96
C ALA A 30 -17.00 -19.29 -6.13
N PHE A 31 -16.61 -20.43 -6.70
CA PHE A 31 -15.19 -20.70 -7.01
C PHE A 31 -14.62 -19.69 -8.01
N LEU A 32 -15.36 -19.36 -9.08
CA LEU A 32 -14.97 -18.33 -10.04
C LEU A 32 -14.77 -16.96 -9.37
N VAL A 33 -15.73 -16.49 -8.59
CA VAL A 33 -15.66 -15.18 -7.92
C VAL A 33 -14.52 -15.12 -6.88
N LEU A 34 -14.26 -16.21 -6.17
CA LEU A 34 -13.17 -16.30 -5.20
C LEU A 34 -11.78 -16.31 -5.88
N ASP A 35 -11.65 -16.85 -7.10
CA ASP A 35 -10.38 -16.83 -7.84
C ASP A 35 -10.11 -15.51 -8.58
N PHE A 36 -11.14 -14.72 -8.96
CA PHE A 36 -10.95 -13.39 -9.57
C PHE A 36 -10.37 -12.34 -8.62
N SER A 37 -10.31 -12.61 -7.30
CA SER A 37 -9.72 -11.70 -6.31
C SER A 37 -8.19 -11.88 -6.14
N LYS A 38 -7.55 -12.80 -6.86
CA LYS A 38 -6.10 -12.93 -6.85
C LYS A 38 -5.49 -11.97 -7.88
N PRO A 39 -4.69 -10.96 -7.47
CA PRO A 39 -3.97 -10.13 -8.43
C PRO A 39 -3.07 -11.02 -9.31
N SER A 40 -3.07 -10.72 -10.61
CA SER A 40 -2.24 -11.37 -11.62
C SER A 40 -0.78 -11.49 -11.15
N SER A 41 -0.28 -12.71 -10.97
CA SER A 41 1.13 -12.98 -10.79
C SER A 41 1.87 -12.61 -12.08
N GLN A 42 2.49 -11.43 -12.09
CA GLN A 42 3.56 -11.15 -13.03
C GLN A 42 4.81 -11.89 -12.56
N GLN A 43 5.49 -12.56 -13.48
CA GLN A 43 6.74 -13.24 -13.20
C GLN A 43 7.79 -12.21 -12.79
N LEU A 44 8.35 -12.37 -11.59
CA LEU A 44 9.37 -11.50 -11.02
C LEU A 44 10.61 -11.55 -11.91
N ASP A 45 11.06 -10.41 -12.43
CA ASP A 45 12.33 -10.31 -13.15
C ASP A 45 13.48 -10.48 -12.15
N GLU A 46 13.95 -11.72 -12.01
CA GLU A 46 14.96 -12.12 -11.04
C GLU A 46 16.29 -11.36 -11.26
N ILE A 47 16.60 -10.90 -12.47
CA ILE A 47 17.86 -10.19 -12.75
C ILE A 47 17.81 -8.74 -12.25
N SER A 48 16.66 -8.07 -12.32
CA SER A 48 16.51 -6.73 -11.75
C SER A 48 16.33 -6.75 -10.22
N VAL A 49 15.79 -7.83 -9.64
CA VAL A 49 15.78 -8.06 -8.18
C VAL A 49 17.16 -8.44 -7.63
N LEU A 50 17.92 -9.27 -8.34
CA LEU A 50 19.29 -9.65 -7.94
C LEU A 50 20.27 -8.47 -8.00
N ARG A 51 20.15 -7.56 -8.98
CA ARG A 51 20.93 -6.30 -8.97
C ARG A 51 20.54 -5.34 -7.83
N ARG A 52 19.30 -5.37 -7.35
CA ARG A 52 18.85 -4.62 -6.15
C ARG A 52 19.35 -5.24 -4.83
N GLN A 53 19.58 -6.57 -4.81
CA GLN A 53 20.00 -7.32 -3.62
C GLN A 53 21.50 -7.33 -3.34
N ILE A 54 22.38 -7.20 -4.35
CA ILE A 54 23.84 -7.34 -4.15
C ILE A 54 24.48 -6.16 -3.38
N ASN A 55 23.79 -5.02 -3.19
CA ASN A 55 24.24 -3.91 -2.33
C ASN A 55 23.13 -3.33 -1.43
N GLY A 56 22.13 -4.15 -1.06
CA GLY A 56 21.14 -3.83 -0.03
C GLY A 56 20.14 -2.71 -0.36
N GLY A 57 19.73 -2.56 -1.62
CA GLY A 57 18.97 -1.42 -2.17
C GLY A 57 17.51 -1.25 -1.75
N SER A 58 17.17 -1.45 -0.47
CA SER A 58 15.90 -0.99 0.12
C SER A 58 16.15 0.30 0.90
N ILE A 59 15.42 1.37 0.58
CA ILE A 59 15.40 2.59 1.37
C ILE A 59 14.65 2.30 2.67
N LEU A 60 15.19 2.73 3.81
CA LEU A 60 14.56 2.60 5.12
C LEU A 60 14.31 3.99 5.71
N LEU A 61 13.03 4.32 5.85
CA LEU A 61 12.58 5.57 6.46
C LEU A 61 11.83 5.27 7.76
N PHE A 62 12.02 6.11 8.77
CA PHE A 62 11.27 6.03 10.03
C PHE A 62 10.59 7.35 10.31
N PHE A 63 9.27 7.32 10.48
CA PHE A 63 8.54 8.51 10.87
C PHE A 63 8.51 8.64 12.38
N ASN A 64 9.51 9.34 12.94
CA ASN A 64 9.53 9.68 14.36
C ASN A 64 8.51 10.78 14.63
N SER A 65 7.45 10.43 15.34
CA SER A 65 6.28 11.27 15.49
C SER A 65 5.90 11.51 16.94
N THR A 66 5.97 12.77 17.34
CA THR A 66 5.51 13.27 18.64
C THR A 66 4.65 14.52 18.43
N PRO A 67 3.71 14.83 19.35
CA PRO A 67 2.86 16.02 19.23
C PRO A 67 3.64 17.35 19.11
N THR A 68 4.86 17.40 19.65
CA THR A 68 5.73 18.58 19.64
C THR A 68 6.72 18.59 18.48
N LYS A 69 7.02 17.43 17.88
CA LYS A 69 8.01 17.28 16.81
C LYS A 69 7.71 16.08 15.92
N ALA A 70 7.64 16.33 14.62
CA ALA A 70 7.49 15.31 13.59
C ALA A 70 8.75 15.31 12.71
N THR A 71 9.40 14.16 12.57
CA THR A 71 10.60 14.02 11.72
C THR A 71 10.58 12.71 10.96
N LEU A 72 10.94 12.76 9.69
CA LEU A 72 11.21 11.58 8.87
C LEU A 72 12.71 11.32 8.87
N LEU A 73 13.12 10.25 9.53
CA LEU A 73 14.51 9.84 9.63
C LEU A 73 14.86 8.93 8.45
N THR A 74 15.97 9.22 7.80
CA THR A 74 16.52 8.35 6.75
C THR A 74 17.54 7.42 7.39
N ILE A 75 17.10 6.21 7.75
CA ILE A 75 17.95 5.23 8.44
C ILE A 75 18.87 4.54 7.41
N LYS A 76 18.34 4.24 6.23
CA LYS A 76 19.10 3.70 5.10
C LYS A 76 18.66 4.39 3.83
N GLY A 77 19.57 5.16 3.23
CA GLY A 77 19.32 5.89 1.99
C GLY A 77 20.59 5.97 1.14
N GLY A 78 20.67 6.99 0.29
CA GLY A 78 21.83 7.23 -0.56
C GLY A 78 21.64 8.45 -1.45
N GLU A 79 22.74 9.02 -1.93
CA GLU A 79 22.73 10.22 -2.79
C GLU A 79 22.01 9.99 -4.13
N ASN A 80 21.94 8.74 -4.59
CA ASN A 80 21.23 8.34 -5.81
C ASN A 80 19.70 8.30 -5.63
N TYR A 81 19.21 8.50 -4.40
CA TYR A 81 17.79 8.59 -4.10
C TYR A 81 17.44 9.97 -3.57
N THR A 82 16.29 10.47 -3.99
CA THR A 82 15.79 11.79 -3.63
C THR A 82 14.37 11.69 -3.12
N LEU A 83 14.08 12.37 -2.03
CA LEU A 83 12.72 12.67 -1.60
C LEU A 83 12.16 13.74 -2.53
N GLN A 84 11.15 13.39 -3.30
CA GLN A 84 10.49 14.25 -4.27
C GLN A 84 9.30 14.96 -3.64
N GLY A 85 8.52 14.20 -2.87
CA GLY A 85 7.26 14.67 -2.33
C GLY A 85 6.94 14.06 -0.97
N VAL A 86 6.28 14.84 -0.13
CA VAL A 86 5.72 14.39 1.13
C VAL A 86 4.27 14.83 1.19
N PHE A 87 3.40 13.87 1.46
CA PHE A 87 1.97 14.06 1.60
C PHE A 87 1.54 13.46 2.92
N TYR A 88 0.42 13.95 3.48
CA TYR A 88 -0.22 13.32 4.62
C TYR A 88 -1.69 13.05 4.33
N ASP A 89 -2.24 12.04 4.98
CA ASP A 89 -3.67 11.73 4.88
C ASP A 89 -4.50 12.70 5.73
N TYR A 90 -5.45 13.37 5.08
CA TYR A 90 -6.47 14.17 5.72
C TYR A 90 -7.86 13.68 5.30
N HIS A 91 -8.43 12.78 6.10
CA HIS A 91 -9.76 12.21 5.89
C HIS A 91 -9.91 11.55 4.50
N GLY A 92 -8.91 10.76 4.09
CA GLY A 92 -8.91 10.06 2.81
C GLY A 92 -8.37 10.86 1.63
N ASN A 93 -7.91 12.10 1.87
CA ASN A 93 -7.29 12.95 0.85
C ASN A 93 -5.81 13.14 1.14
N TRP A 94 -4.95 12.92 0.13
CA TRP A 94 -3.53 13.17 0.23
C TRP A 94 -3.23 14.66 0.02
N VAL A 95 -2.78 15.32 1.08
CA VAL A 95 -2.44 16.75 1.06
C VAL A 95 -0.92 16.90 0.95
N ASN A 96 -0.46 17.59 -0.09
CA ASN A 96 0.96 17.85 -0.31
C ASN A 96 1.49 18.85 0.73
N ILE A 97 2.56 18.47 1.43
CA ILE A 97 3.25 19.32 2.41
C ILE A 97 4.73 19.51 2.09
N THR A 98 5.20 19.07 0.93
CA THR A 98 6.62 19.09 0.51
C THR A 98 7.28 20.44 0.77
N GLY A 99 6.64 21.56 0.38
CA GLY A 99 7.17 22.91 0.61
C GLY A 99 7.21 23.37 2.07
N LYS A 100 6.66 22.59 3.00
CA LYS A 100 6.72 22.82 4.45
C LYS A 100 7.65 21.85 5.18
N VAL A 101 8.25 20.91 4.45
CA VAL A 101 9.27 20.01 4.97
C VAL A 101 10.62 20.68 4.85
N SER A 102 11.48 20.51 5.85
CA SER A 102 12.85 20.99 5.79
C SER A 102 13.85 19.91 6.14
N TYR A 103 15.09 20.12 5.76
CA TYR A 103 16.22 19.31 6.22
C TYR A 103 17.41 20.23 6.48
N THR A 104 18.37 19.76 7.26
CA THR A 104 19.59 20.54 7.54
C THR A 104 20.71 20.08 6.63
N ALA A 105 21.21 20.97 5.79
CA ALA A 105 22.41 20.77 4.99
C ALA A 105 23.45 21.83 5.35
N ASN A 106 24.68 21.41 5.64
CA ASN A 106 25.78 22.30 6.05
C ASN A 106 25.41 23.23 7.25
N GLY A 107 24.60 22.73 8.18
CA GLY A 107 24.13 23.50 9.34
C GLY A 107 22.99 24.48 9.07
N ILE A 108 22.48 24.55 7.83
CA ILE A 108 21.39 25.46 7.43
C ILE A 108 20.12 24.67 7.15
N SER A 109 18.99 25.14 7.71
CA SER A 109 17.68 24.57 7.39
C SER A 109 17.24 24.97 5.98
N THR A 110 16.98 23.97 5.14
CA THR A 110 16.70 24.10 3.71
C THR A 110 15.33 23.52 3.39
N TYR A 111 14.60 24.13 2.46
CA TYR A 111 13.24 23.74 2.03
C TYR A 111 13.18 23.40 0.53
N THR A 112 14.34 23.13 -0.07
CA THR A 112 14.48 22.87 -1.50
C THR A 112 14.23 21.40 -1.79
N PHE A 113 13.30 21.12 -2.71
CA PHE A 113 13.04 19.78 -3.21
C PHE A 113 13.26 19.73 -4.72
N PRO A 114 13.70 18.60 -5.28
CA PRO A 114 13.95 17.31 -4.62
C PRO A 114 15.17 17.33 -3.69
N ALA A 115 15.11 16.58 -2.60
CA ALA A 115 16.15 16.55 -1.57
C ALA A 115 16.78 15.15 -1.47
N PRO A 116 18.10 15.02 -1.36
CA PRO A 116 18.74 13.69 -1.31
C PRO A 116 18.39 12.95 -0.01
N LEU A 117 18.16 11.65 -0.11
CA LEU A 117 17.88 10.74 1.02
C LEU A 117 19.16 10.37 1.77
N ILE A 118 19.91 11.39 2.17
CA ILE A 118 21.03 11.32 3.11
C ILE A 118 20.77 12.17 4.36
N TYR A 119 19.70 12.96 4.33
CA TYR A 119 19.30 13.85 5.41
C TYR A 119 18.09 13.30 6.18
N ASN A 120 17.94 13.82 7.40
CA ASN A 120 16.69 13.72 8.15
C ASN A 120 15.82 14.94 7.85
N PHE A 121 14.52 14.71 7.76
CA PHE A 121 13.56 15.74 7.39
C PHE A 121 12.70 16.11 8.60
N THR A 122 12.54 17.41 8.83
CA THR A 122 11.59 17.96 9.79
C THR A 122 10.27 18.25 9.10
N LEU A 123 9.20 17.74 9.69
CA LEU A 123 7.83 17.86 9.18
C LEU A 123 7.05 18.86 10.04
N PRO A 124 5.98 19.48 9.49
CA PRO A 124 5.09 20.31 10.30
C PRO A 124 4.46 19.53 11.44
N ALA A 125 4.42 20.10 12.65
CA ALA A 125 3.95 19.37 13.84
C ALA A 125 2.55 18.76 13.68
N TYR A 126 1.63 19.42 12.95
CA TYR A 126 0.24 18.95 12.78
C TYR A 126 0.09 17.60 12.05
N VAL A 127 1.13 17.06 11.41
CA VAL A 127 1.07 15.75 10.74
C VAL A 127 1.45 14.59 11.67
N TRP A 128 1.77 14.85 12.93
CA TRP A 128 2.27 13.84 13.86
C TRP A 128 1.35 12.60 13.97
N ASN A 129 0.03 12.78 13.97
CA ASN A 129 -0.92 11.67 14.07
C ASN A 129 -1.49 11.22 12.72
N ARG A 130 -0.79 11.50 11.61
CA ARG A 130 -1.27 11.24 10.25
C ARG A 130 -0.37 10.24 9.53
N THR A 131 -0.95 9.41 8.69
CA THR A 131 -0.18 8.60 7.75
C THR A 131 0.48 9.51 6.72
N LEU A 132 1.75 9.27 6.43
CA LEU A 132 2.48 9.95 5.38
C LEU A 132 2.50 9.08 4.12
N LEU A 133 2.45 9.72 2.97
CA LEU A 133 2.82 9.14 1.69
C LEU A 133 4.06 9.91 1.22
N VAL A 134 5.16 9.20 0.99
CA VAL A 134 6.42 9.78 0.53
C VAL A 134 6.68 9.31 -0.89
N GLU A 135 7.05 10.26 -1.75
CA GLU A 135 7.47 9.99 -3.11
C GLU A 135 9.00 10.05 -3.15
N ILE A 136 9.60 8.95 -3.60
CA ILE A 136 11.05 8.79 -3.66
C ILE A 136 11.42 8.48 -5.09
N SER A 137 12.40 9.19 -5.62
CA SER A 137 12.93 8.93 -6.95
C SER A 137 14.39 8.51 -6.91
N GLY A 138 14.75 7.54 -7.74
CA GLY A 138 16.12 7.11 -7.99
C GLY A 138 16.18 6.29 -9.27
N TYR A 139 17.30 6.32 -9.99
CA TYR A 139 17.50 5.54 -11.22
C TYR A 139 16.35 5.68 -12.25
N ASN A 140 15.85 6.91 -12.46
CA ASN A 140 14.77 7.27 -13.38
C ASN A 140 13.40 6.62 -13.07
N VAL A 141 13.21 6.09 -11.87
CA VAL A 141 11.91 5.60 -11.39
C VAL A 141 11.47 6.38 -10.15
N SER A 142 10.16 6.45 -9.94
CA SER A 142 9.56 6.98 -8.72
C SER A 142 8.80 5.86 -8.01
N VAL A 143 8.96 5.79 -6.70
CA VAL A 143 8.29 4.85 -5.80
C VAL A 143 7.56 5.64 -4.74
N PHE A 144 6.37 5.19 -4.38
CA PHE A 144 5.60 5.74 -3.28
C PHE A 144 5.65 4.77 -2.10
N ALA A 145 5.88 5.30 -0.90
CA ALA A 145 5.81 4.52 0.33
C ALA A 145 4.91 5.20 1.35
N THR A 146 4.07 4.40 2.01
CA THR A 146 3.25 4.86 3.13
C THR A 146 4.01 4.67 4.43
N VAL A 147 4.07 5.70 5.27
CA VAL A 147 4.76 5.67 6.56
C VAL A 147 3.78 6.07 7.65
N LEU A 148 3.51 5.17 8.60
CA LEU A 148 2.65 5.46 9.74
C LEU A 148 3.46 6.14 10.87
N PRO A 149 2.79 6.87 11.78
CA PRO A 149 3.44 7.47 12.95
C PRO A 149 4.20 6.43 13.77
N ASN A 150 5.47 6.71 14.05
CA ASN A 150 6.39 5.85 14.80
C ASN A 150 6.62 4.46 14.17
N GLU A 151 6.50 4.35 12.85
CA GLU A 151 6.80 3.14 12.10
C GLU A 151 7.89 3.34 11.04
N THR A 152 8.49 2.22 10.63
CA THR A 152 9.42 2.16 9.52
C THR A 152 8.71 1.81 8.22
N ALA A 153 9.02 2.51 7.15
CA ALA A 153 8.62 2.15 5.80
C ALA A 153 9.82 1.71 4.96
N PHE A 154 9.55 0.80 4.04
CA PHE A 154 10.49 0.29 3.06
C PHE A 154 10.06 0.78 1.68
N ALA A 155 11.02 1.25 0.89
CA ALA A 155 10.82 1.66 -0.50
C ALA A 155 11.92 1.10 -1.40
#